data_AF-M8CT88-F1
#
_entry.id   AF-M8CT88-F1
#
_cell.length_a   1.000
_cell.length_b   1.000
_cell.length_c   1.000
_cell.angle_alpha   90.00
_cell.angle_beta   90.00
_cell.angle_gamma   90.00
#
_symmetry.space_group_name_H-M   'P 1'
#
loop_
_entity.id
_entity.type
_entity.pdbx_description
1 polymer ?
#
loop_
_entity_poly.entity_id
_entity_poly.type
_entity_poly.pdbx_seq_one_letter_code
_entity_poly.pdbx_strand_id
1 'polypeptide(L)'
;MMSSLAPARFDPADPRSDVKVESGFLSLYTSEDGAGRFTCGSCRNQLLSEVTRLIKQYQHEELSITLAGHSMGSSLALLLGYDLAELGLNRDGRGNHVPITVYSFAGPRVGNTGFKNRCDELGVKVLRVVNVNDPITKLPGIFFNEKSRVLGGRLELPWSCACYTHIGVELALDFFKARDPACVHDLEAYLGFLKCLKVTKEANN
;
A
#
# COMPACT_ATOMS: atom_id res chain seq x y z
N MET A 1 23.05 -4.29 -8.93
CA MET A 1 21.66 -4.79 -9.04
C MET A 1 20.78 -3.61 -9.42
N MET A 2 20.11 -3.67 -10.57
CA MET A 2 19.26 -2.57 -11.03
C MET A 2 18.09 -2.40 -10.06
N SER A 3 17.82 -1.16 -9.65
CA SER A 3 16.65 -0.81 -8.84
C SER A 3 15.39 -1.32 -9.53
N SER A 4 14.59 -2.18 -8.90
CA SER A 4 13.31 -2.68 -9.43
C SER A 4 12.18 -1.66 -9.31
N LEU A 5 12.48 -0.40 -9.01
CA LEU A 5 11.51 0.70 -9.02
C LEU A 5 11.27 1.22 -10.45
N ALA A 6 9.99 1.23 -10.86
CA ALA A 6 9.52 1.81 -12.11
C ALA A 6 8.62 3.03 -11.82
N PRO A 7 8.62 4.06 -12.69
CA PRO A 7 7.67 5.17 -12.58
C PRO A 7 6.22 4.66 -12.60
N ALA A 8 5.39 5.14 -11.67
CA ALA A 8 3.99 4.68 -11.57
C ALA A 8 3.16 5.10 -12.80
N ARG A 9 3.24 6.38 -13.20
CA ARG A 9 2.61 6.97 -14.41
C ARG A 9 1.13 6.59 -14.56
N PHE A 10 0.39 6.62 -13.46
CA PHE A 10 -1.03 6.29 -13.47
C PHE A 10 -1.89 7.38 -14.10
N ASP A 11 -1.53 8.66 -13.91
CA ASP A 11 -2.14 9.78 -14.63
C ASP A 11 -1.32 10.10 -15.90
N PRO A 12 -1.86 9.87 -17.11
CA PRO A 12 -1.20 10.25 -18.35
C PRO A 12 -1.10 11.77 -18.56
N ALA A 13 -1.95 12.57 -17.90
CA ALA A 13 -1.99 14.01 -18.04
C ALA A 13 -0.93 14.73 -17.19
N ASP A 14 -0.54 14.15 -16.05
CA ASP A 14 0.53 14.63 -15.16
C ASP A 14 1.55 13.52 -14.85
N PRO A 15 2.41 13.15 -15.82
CA PRO A 15 3.34 12.04 -15.65
C PRO A 15 4.48 12.41 -14.69
N ARG A 16 4.35 12.00 -13.43
CA ARG A 16 5.36 12.18 -12.38
C ARG A 16 6.47 11.14 -12.47
N SER A 17 7.70 11.60 -12.72
CA SER A 17 8.87 10.72 -12.91
C SER A 17 9.58 10.36 -11.59
N ASP A 18 9.35 11.15 -10.55
CA ASP A 18 9.85 11.00 -9.19
C ASP A 18 9.03 10.01 -8.36
N VAL A 19 7.76 9.80 -8.71
CA VAL A 19 6.88 8.79 -8.11
C VAL A 19 7.16 7.41 -8.70
N LYS A 20 7.79 6.54 -7.91
CA LYS A 20 8.19 5.20 -8.36
C LYS A 20 7.71 4.10 -7.42
N VAL A 21 7.32 2.98 -8.02
CA VAL A 21 6.78 1.79 -7.35
C VAL A 21 7.54 0.54 -7.81
N GLU A 22 7.47 -0.53 -7.02
CA GLU A 22 8.06 -1.83 -7.35
C GLU A 22 7.47 -2.35 -8.67
N SER A 23 8.35 -2.70 -9.61
CA SER A 23 8.00 -3.04 -11.00
C SER A 23 7.15 -4.31 -11.13
N GLY A 24 7.34 -5.29 -10.25
CA GLY A 24 6.53 -6.51 -10.20
C GLY A 24 5.10 -6.21 -9.76
N PHE A 25 4.90 -5.42 -8.69
CA PHE A 25 3.55 -4.99 -8.29
C PHE A 25 2.89 -4.14 -9.37
N LEU A 26 3.65 -3.23 -10.00
CA LEU A 26 3.16 -2.42 -11.12
C LEU A 26 2.70 -3.31 -12.28
N SER A 27 3.53 -4.27 -12.70
CA SER A 27 3.19 -5.20 -13.78
C SER A 27 1.94 -6.01 -13.44
N LEU A 28 1.86 -6.59 -12.24
CA LEU A 28 0.68 -7.34 -11.82
C LEU A 28 -0.59 -6.49 -11.84
N TYR A 29 -0.49 -5.21 -11.50
CA TYR A 29 -1.62 -4.29 -11.47
C TYR A 29 -2.06 -3.84 -12.87
N THR A 30 -1.11 -3.56 -13.79
CA THR A 30 -1.41 -2.91 -15.07
C THR A 30 -1.38 -3.82 -16.30
N SER A 31 -0.75 -5.00 -16.23
CA SER A 31 -0.64 -5.90 -17.38
C SER A 31 -2.01 -6.46 -17.80
N GLU A 32 -2.21 -6.60 -19.11
CA GLU A 32 -3.41 -7.22 -19.69
C GLU A 32 -3.06 -8.60 -20.26
N ASP A 33 -4.00 -9.55 -20.15
CA ASP A 33 -3.89 -10.81 -20.88
C ASP A 33 -4.24 -10.56 -22.35
N GLY A 34 -3.22 -10.50 -23.22
CA GLY A 34 -3.38 -10.31 -24.66
C GLY A 34 -4.21 -11.38 -25.36
N ALA A 35 -4.49 -12.51 -24.69
CA ALA A 35 -5.37 -13.56 -25.21
C ALA A 35 -6.86 -13.37 -24.82
N GLY A 36 -7.18 -12.44 -23.90
CA GLY A 36 -8.54 -12.14 -23.46
C GLY A 36 -9.33 -13.35 -22.92
N ARG A 37 -8.64 -14.41 -22.47
CA ARG A 37 -9.27 -15.71 -22.18
C ARG A 37 -10.01 -15.73 -20.84
N PHE A 38 -9.59 -14.89 -19.90
CA PHE A 38 -10.09 -14.91 -18.52
C PHE A 38 -10.53 -13.55 -17.99
N THR A 39 -10.11 -12.44 -18.61
CA THR A 39 -10.35 -11.09 -18.09
C THR A 39 -10.63 -10.08 -19.20
N CYS A 40 -11.49 -9.10 -18.92
CA CYS A 40 -11.70 -7.92 -19.76
C CYS A 40 -10.78 -6.79 -19.29
N GLY A 41 -9.52 -6.81 -19.73
CA GLY A 41 -8.51 -5.80 -19.39
C GLY A 41 -7.76 -6.07 -18.07
N SER A 42 -6.84 -5.17 -17.72
CA SER A 42 -5.97 -5.31 -16.53
C SER A 42 -6.73 -5.32 -15.20
N CYS A 43 -6.06 -5.77 -14.13
CA CYS A 43 -6.55 -5.68 -12.76
C CYS A 43 -6.93 -4.23 -12.40
N ARG A 44 -6.07 -3.27 -12.76
CA ARG A 44 -6.33 -1.83 -12.66
C ARG A 44 -7.66 -1.43 -13.30
N ASN A 45 -7.88 -1.79 -14.56
CA ASN A 45 -9.07 -1.37 -15.31
C ASN A 45 -10.35 -1.89 -14.67
N GLN A 46 -10.35 -3.16 -14.22
CA GLN A 46 -11.50 -3.77 -13.56
C GLN A 46 -11.81 -3.10 -12.22
N LEU A 47 -10.80 -2.87 -11.39
CA LEU A 47 -10.97 -2.25 -10.08
C LEU A 47 -11.41 -0.78 -10.17
N LEU A 48 -10.79 0.01 -11.04
CA LEU A 48 -11.16 1.41 -11.26
C LEU A 48 -12.61 1.52 -11.77
N SER A 49 -12.99 0.67 -12.72
CA SER A 49 -14.35 0.64 -13.28
C SER A 49 -15.38 0.34 -12.19
N GLU A 50 -15.15 -0.70 -11.39
CA GLU A 50 -16.11 -1.13 -10.37
C GLU A 50 -16.22 -0.14 -9.21
N VAL A 51 -15.10 0.37 -8.71
CA VAL A 51 -15.11 1.37 -7.63
C VAL A 51 -15.80 2.66 -8.10
N THR A 52 -15.53 3.12 -9.32
CA THR A 52 -16.18 4.31 -9.89
C THR A 52 -17.69 4.08 -10.07
N ARG A 53 -18.10 2.88 -10.50
CA ARG A 53 -19.50 2.49 -10.62
C ARG A 53 -20.21 2.55 -9.26
N LEU A 54 -19.58 2.04 -8.21
CA LEU A 54 -20.13 2.06 -6.84
C LEU A 54 -20.24 3.49 -6.30
N ILE A 55 -19.21 4.33 -6.47
CA ILE A 55 -19.25 5.74 -6.06
C ILE A 55 -20.43 6.47 -6.72
N LYS A 56 -20.64 6.22 -8.02
CA LYS A 56 -21.79 6.79 -8.75
C LYS A 56 -23.13 6.25 -8.27
N GLN A 57 -23.20 4.95 -7.98
CA GLN A 57 -24.43 4.31 -7.50
C GLN A 57 -24.88 4.90 -6.16
N TYR A 58 -23.94 5.14 -5.25
CA TYR A 58 -24.22 5.63 -3.90
C TYR A 58 -23.91 7.12 -3.72
N GLN A 59 -23.93 7.90 -4.81
CA GLN A 59 -23.54 9.32 -4.84
C GLN A 59 -24.36 10.26 -3.94
N HIS A 60 -25.48 9.78 -3.39
CA HIS A 60 -26.36 10.52 -2.49
C HIS A 60 -26.15 10.19 -1.01
N GLU A 61 -25.23 9.27 -0.72
CA GLU A 61 -24.87 8.82 0.63
C GLU A 61 -23.51 9.37 1.04
N GLU A 62 -23.21 9.31 2.34
CA GLU A 62 -21.86 9.58 2.84
C GLU A 62 -20.97 8.36 2.56
N LEU A 63 -19.92 8.54 1.76
CA LEU A 63 -19.08 7.46 1.29
C LEU A 63 -17.70 7.45 1.95
N SER A 64 -17.14 6.25 2.06
CA SER A 64 -15.72 6.04 2.31
C SER A 64 -15.23 4.82 1.52
N ILE A 65 -13.96 4.83 1.12
CA ILE A 65 -13.32 3.73 0.40
C ILE A 65 -12.34 3.07 1.35
N THR A 66 -12.59 1.80 1.68
CA THR A 66 -11.68 1.00 2.49
C THR A 66 -11.11 -0.14 1.66
N LEU A 67 -9.79 -0.14 1.51
CA LEU A 67 -9.04 -1.17 0.80
C LEU A 67 -8.27 -1.99 1.84
N ALA A 68 -8.28 -3.30 1.69
CA ALA A 68 -7.53 -4.19 2.57
C ALA A 68 -6.80 -5.23 1.73
N GLY A 69 -5.60 -5.59 2.18
CA GLY A 69 -4.81 -6.60 1.51
C GLY A 69 -3.84 -7.27 2.47
N HIS A 70 -3.50 -8.51 2.16
CA HIS A 70 -2.49 -9.28 2.86
C HIS A 70 -1.34 -9.62 1.92
N SER A 71 -0.09 -9.61 2.41
CA SER A 71 1.09 -9.94 1.62
C SER A 71 1.16 -9.09 0.34
N MET A 72 1.34 -9.69 -0.83
CA MET A 72 1.25 -9.03 -2.14
C MET A 72 -0.06 -8.23 -2.34
N GLY A 73 -1.18 -8.71 -1.80
CA GLY A 73 -2.46 -8.01 -1.85
C GLY A 73 -2.45 -6.66 -1.13
N SER A 74 -1.61 -6.49 -0.09
CA SER A 74 -1.38 -5.18 0.53
C SER A 74 -0.82 -4.17 -0.46
N SER A 75 0.14 -4.61 -1.29
CA SER A 75 0.76 -3.75 -2.29
C SER A 75 -0.25 -3.30 -3.33
N LEU A 76 -1.09 -4.22 -3.80
CA LEU A 76 -2.15 -3.92 -4.77
C LEU A 76 -3.22 -2.99 -4.19
N ALA A 77 -3.62 -3.20 -2.93
CA ALA A 77 -4.55 -2.31 -2.24
C ALA A 77 -3.99 -0.88 -2.11
N LEU A 78 -2.69 -0.75 -1.83
CA LEU A 78 -2.04 0.56 -1.78
C LEU A 78 -1.93 1.22 -3.16
N LEU A 79 -1.57 0.46 -4.19
CA LEU A 79 -1.52 0.98 -5.57
C LEU A 79 -2.89 1.47 -6.04
N LEU A 80 -3.96 0.71 -5.79
CA LEU A 80 -5.33 1.12 -6.11
C LEU A 80 -5.74 2.38 -5.34
N GLY A 81 -5.44 2.45 -4.04
CA GLY A 81 -5.74 3.62 -3.21
C GLY A 81 -5.06 4.89 -3.73
N TYR A 82 -3.79 4.78 -4.11
CA TYR A 82 -3.07 5.86 -4.77
C TYR A 82 -3.68 6.22 -6.14
N ASP A 83 -3.96 5.23 -6.99
CA ASP A 83 -4.47 5.42 -8.35
C ASP A 83 -5.83 6.14 -8.37
N LEU A 84 -6.75 5.72 -7.49
CA LEU A 84 -8.06 6.39 -7.33
C LEU A 84 -7.91 7.86 -6.93
N ALA A 85 -6.98 8.16 -6.01
CA ALA A 85 -6.75 9.52 -5.54
C ALA A 85 -6.01 10.37 -6.58
N GLU A 86 -5.02 9.80 -7.27
CA GLU A 86 -4.22 10.48 -8.28
C GLU A 86 -5.08 10.87 -9.50
N LEU A 87 -5.96 9.98 -9.93
CA LEU A 87 -6.92 10.25 -11.00
C LEU A 87 -8.11 11.12 -10.56
N GLY A 88 -8.22 11.44 -9.26
CA GLY A 88 -9.35 12.20 -8.71
C GLY A 88 -10.69 11.47 -8.81
N LEU A 89 -10.68 10.13 -8.90
CA LEU A 89 -11.87 9.30 -9.02
C LEU A 89 -12.60 9.11 -7.67
N ASN A 90 -11.98 9.50 -6.57
CA ASN A 90 -12.58 9.47 -5.23
C ASN A 90 -13.42 10.73 -4.94
N ARG A 91 -14.39 11.03 -5.80
CA ARG A 91 -15.29 12.18 -5.64
C ARG A 91 -16.76 11.75 -5.65
N ASP A 92 -17.53 12.26 -4.70
CA ASP A 92 -18.97 12.00 -4.62
C ASP A 92 -19.75 12.81 -5.68
N GLY A 93 -21.08 12.64 -5.74
CA GLY A 93 -21.95 13.36 -6.69
C GLY A 93 -22.00 14.89 -6.48
N ARG A 94 -21.43 15.39 -5.37
CA ARG A 94 -21.32 16.83 -5.05
C ARG A 94 -19.91 17.37 -5.29
N GLY A 95 -18.97 16.51 -5.71
CA GLY A 95 -17.57 16.85 -5.93
C GLY A 95 -16.73 16.87 -4.66
N ASN A 96 -17.25 16.41 -3.52
CA ASN A 96 -16.46 16.28 -2.30
C ASN A 96 -15.54 15.07 -2.38
N HIS A 97 -14.40 15.16 -1.69
CA HIS A 97 -13.47 14.05 -1.59
C HIS A 97 -14.03 12.92 -0.74
N VAL A 98 -14.08 11.72 -1.32
CA VAL A 98 -14.36 10.47 -0.62
C VAL A 98 -13.06 9.99 0.03
N PRO A 99 -13.01 9.82 1.37
CA PRO A 99 -11.81 9.40 2.06
C PRO A 99 -11.40 7.97 1.67
N ILE A 100 -10.10 7.77 1.44
CA ILE A 100 -9.51 6.46 1.13
C ILE A 100 -8.66 6.01 2.32
N THR A 101 -8.95 4.81 2.82
CA THR A 101 -8.17 4.14 3.87
C THR A 101 -7.69 2.77 3.39
N VAL A 102 -6.40 2.49 3.58
CA VAL A 102 -5.77 1.22 3.23
C VAL A 102 -5.31 0.50 4.50
N TYR A 103 -5.78 -0.74 4.69
CA TYR A 103 -5.31 -1.65 5.72
C TYR A 103 -4.38 -2.69 5.10
N SER A 104 -3.09 -2.55 5.36
CA SER A 104 -2.07 -3.47 4.89
C SER A 104 -1.72 -4.46 5.98
N PHE A 105 -1.84 -5.76 5.69
CA PHE A 105 -1.41 -6.85 6.57
C PHE A 105 -0.19 -7.53 5.96
N ALA A 106 0.90 -7.64 6.72
CA ALA A 106 2.13 -8.30 6.26
C ALA A 106 2.67 -7.77 4.91
N GLY A 107 2.39 -6.50 4.59
CA GLY A 107 2.71 -5.92 3.30
C GLY A 107 4.20 -5.56 3.15
N PRO A 108 4.83 -5.83 2.00
CA PRO A 108 6.18 -5.39 1.70
C PRO A 108 6.22 -3.88 1.40
N ARG A 109 7.42 -3.32 1.18
CA ARG A 109 7.58 -1.95 0.67
C ARG A 109 7.16 -1.86 -0.79
N VAL A 110 6.35 -0.86 -1.12
CA VAL A 110 5.71 -0.74 -2.44
C VAL A 110 6.37 0.29 -3.33
N GLY A 111 6.92 1.38 -2.78
CA GLY A 111 7.50 2.44 -3.59
C GLY A 111 8.51 3.28 -2.85
N ASN A 112 8.98 4.33 -3.52
CA ASN A 112 9.99 5.24 -3.01
C ASN A 112 9.40 6.37 -2.15
N THR A 113 10.27 7.25 -1.67
CA THR A 113 9.86 8.45 -0.90
C THR A 113 8.94 9.39 -1.70
N GLY A 114 9.13 9.51 -3.01
CA GLY A 114 8.22 10.29 -3.88
C GLY A 114 6.80 9.72 -3.86
N PHE A 115 6.67 8.39 -3.97
CA PHE A 115 5.40 7.70 -3.85
C PHE A 115 4.74 7.89 -2.47
N LYS A 116 5.52 7.80 -1.39
CA LYS A 116 5.03 8.10 -0.03
C LYS A 116 4.48 9.52 0.06
N ASN A 117 5.29 10.52 -0.31
CA ASN A 117 4.92 11.93 -0.19
C ASN A 117 3.66 12.22 -1.00
N ARG A 118 3.56 11.65 -2.21
CA ARG A 118 2.39 11.82 -3.05
C ARG A 118 1.13 11.20 -2.45
N CYS A 119 1.21 10.01 -1.84
CA CYS A 119 0.08 9.42 -1.12
C CYS A 119 -0.39 10.33 0.04
N ASP A 120 0.56 10.91 0.79
CA ASP A 120 0.26 11.82 1.90
C ASP A 120 -0.41 13.12 1.40
N GLU A 121 0.09 13.70 0.30
CA GLU A 121 -0.50 14.88 -0.36
C GLU A 121 -1.93 14.64 -0.85
N LEU A 122 -2.16 13.46 -1.44
CA LEU A 122 -3.48 13.04 -1.94
C LEU A 122 -4.45 12.65 -0.82
N GLY A 123 -4.00 12.62 0.43
CA GLY A 123 -4.82 12.30 1.59
C GLY A 123 -5.12 10.81 1.77
N VAL A 124 -4.40 9.91 1.09
CA VAL A 124 -4.57 8.46 1.24
C VAL A 124 -4.05 8.05 2.62
N LYS A 125 -4.94 7.49 3.45
CA LYS A 125 -4.56 7.02 4.79
C LYS A 125 -4.20 5.54 4.75
N VAL A 126 -3.08 5.17 5.35
CA VAL A 126 -2.60 3.79 5.33
C VAL A 126 -2.26 3.36 6.76
N LEU A 127 -2.85 2.25 7.19
CA LEU A 127 -2.50 1.54 8.41
C LEU A 127 -1.81 0.23 8.04
N ARG A 128 -0.57 0.07 8.49
CA ARG A 128 0.25 -1.12 8.26
C ARG A 128 0.25 -1.98 9.51
N VAL A 129 -0.37 -3.14 9.45
CA VAL A 129 -0.28 -4.18 10.47
C VAL A 129 0.89 -5.09 10.11
N VAL A 130 1.94 -5.04 10.93
CA VAL A 130 3.19 -5.79 10.70
C VAL A 130 3.51 -6.66 11.89
N ASN A 131 4.00 -7.87 11.64
CA ASN A 131 4.62 -8.68 12.68
C ASN A 131 6.13 -8.39 12.71
N VAL A 132 6.66 -8.06 13.89
CA VAL A 132 8.10 -7.73 14.07
C VAL A 132 9.01 -8.87 13.60
N ASN A 133 8.51 -10.10 13.67
CA ASN A 133 9.19 -11.33 13.31
C ASN A 133 8.98 -11.76 11.85
N ASP A 134 8.14 -11.06 11.08
CA ASP A 134 7.87 -11.38 9.68
C ASP A 134 8.94 -10.72 8.77
N PRO A 135 9.76 -11.52 8.06
CA PRO A 135 10.80 -11.00 7.17
C PRO A 135 10.24 -10.33 5.91
N ILE A 136 9.01 -10.64 5.48
CA ILE A 136 8.40 -10.08 4.25
C ILE A 136 8.15 -8.58 4.40
N THR A 137 7.78 -8.13 5.60
CA THR A 137 7.60 -6.70 5.90
C THR A 137 8.89 -5.88 5.76
N LYS A 138 10.06 -6.55 5.71
CA LYS A 138 11.39 -5.93 5.57
C LYS A 138 11.90 -5.92 4.12
N LEU A 139 11.15 -6.50 3.18
CA LEU A 139 11.52 -6.56 1.76
C LEU A 139 10.69 -5.61 0.89
N PRO A 140 11.21 -5.21 -0.29
CA PRO A 140 12.62 -5.26 -0.69
C PRO A 140 13.47 -4.26 0.13
N GLY A 141 14.67 -4.69 0.54
CA GLY A 141 15.59 -3.84 1.31
C GLY A 141 16.58 -4.61 2.18
N ILE A 142 17.60 -5.21 1.54
CA ILE A 142 18.84 -5.56 2.24
C ILE A 142 19.48 -4.24 2.69
N PHE A 143 19.51 -4.02 4.01
CA PHE A 143 20.39 -3.08 4.74
C PHE A 143 20.76 -1.76 4.04
N PHE A 144 19.91 -0.73 4.11
CA PHE A 144 20.43 0.62 4.36
C PHE A 144 19.72 1.19 5.59
N ASN A 145 20.46 1.05 6.67
CA ASN A 145 20.17 1.40 8.04
C ASN A 145 19.70 2.86 8.16
N GLU A 146 18.49 3.09 8.70
CA GLU A 146 18.04 4.42 9.14
C GLU A 146 19.00 5.08 10.15
N LYS A 147 19.96 4.33 10.72
CA LYS A 147 21.01 4.86 11.60
C LYS A 147 22.13 5.64 10.89
N SER A 148 22.15 5.76 9.57
CA SER A 148 23.11 6.68 8.90
C SER A 148 22.71 8.15 8.98
N ARG A 149 21.50 8.48 9.45
CA ARG A 149 21.07 9.88 9.67
C ARG A 149 21.81 10.59 10.81
N VAL A 150 22.60 9.89 11.61
CA VAL A 150 23.31 10.46 12.77
C VAL A 150 24.71 10.99 12.43
N LEU A 151 25.28 10.64 11.26
CA LEU A 151 26.64 11.08 10.91
C LEU A 151 26.65 12.02 9.68
N GLY A 152 26.28 13.28 9.92
CA GLY A 152 26.76 14.41 9.12
C GLY A 152 25.84 14.92 8.02
N GLY A 153 25.15 16.03 8.33
CA GLY A 153 24.86 17.10 7.37
C GLY A 153 23.74 16.86 6.34
N ARG A 154 22.97 17.92 6.08
CA ARG A 154 21.97 18.04 5.00
C ARG A 154 22.62 17.89 3.61
N LEU A 155 22.89 16.66 3.18
CA LEU A 155 23.22 16.36 1.79
C LEU A 155 22.19 15.38 1.23
N GLU A 156 21.21 15.90 0.48
CA GLU A 156 20.27 15.10 -0.30
C GLU A 156 21.04 14.42 -1.43
N LEU A 157 21.63 13.25 -1.14
CA LEU A 157 22.27 12.44 -2.17
C LEU A 157 21.21 11.95 -3.16
N PRO A 158 21.46 12.01 -4.50
CA PRO A 158 20.51 11.63 -5.55
C PRO A 158 19.93 10.21 -5.43
N TRP A 159 20.57 9.35 -4.65
CA TRP A 159 20.17 7.96 -4.44
C TRP A 159 19.13 7.77 -3.33
N SER A 160 18.85 8.79 -2.53
CA SER A 160 17.82 8.73 -1.47
C SER A 160 16.40 8.55 -2.05
N CYS A 161 16.16 9.04 -3.27
CA CYS A 161 14.91 8.84 -4.02
C CYS A 161 14.76 7.44 -4.66
N ALA A 162 15.79 6.60 -4.60
CA ALA A 162 15.79 5.23 -5.12
C ALA A 162 15.59 4.17 -4.02
N CYS A 163 15.45 4.57 -2.76
CA CYS A 163 15.19 3.66 -1.66
C CYS A 163 13.70 3.40 -1.50
N TYR A 164 13.37 2.15 -1.19
CA TYR A 164 12.02 1.73 -0.81
C TYR A 164 11.65 2.30 0.57
N THR A 165 10.44 2.84 0.68
CA THR A 165 9.96 3.52 1.89
C THR A 165 8.61 2.94 2.31
N HIS A 166 8.38 2.85 3.62
CA HIS A 166 7.08 2.48 4.17
C HIS A 166 6.09 3.66 4.11
N ILE A 167 4.83 3.36 3.80
CA ILE A 167 3.76 4.35 3.64
C ILE A 167 2.71 4.13 4.71
N GLY A 168 2.33 5.20 5.41
CA GLY A 168 1.35 5.15 6.48
C GLY A 168 1.91 4.97 7.89
N VAL A 169 0.99 4.70 8.81
CA VAL A 169 1.27 4.47 10.23
C VAL A 169 1.41 2.98 10.49
N GLU A 170 2.41 2.60 11.29
CA GLU A 170 2.68 1.21 11.63
C GLU A 170 2.01 0.79 12.95
N LEU A 171 1.30 -0.33 12.90
CA LEU A 171 0.82 -1.10 14.05
C LEU A 171 1.65 -2.39 14.13
N ALA A 172 2.68 -2.37 14.98
CA ALA A 172 3.52 -3.52 15.22
C ALA A 172 2.84 -4.51 16.16
N LEU A 173 2.68 -5.75 15.68
CA LEU A 173 2.28 -6.90 16.48
C LEU A 173 3.55 -7.67 16.86
N ASP A 174 3.75 -7.88 18.15
CA ASP A 174 4.82 -8.73 18.66
C ASP A 174 4.21 -10.05 19.13
N PHE A 175 4.16 -11.01 18.21
CA PHE A 175 3.83 -12.37 18.56
C PHE A 175 4.89 -13.34 18.07
N PHE A 176 5.49 -14.04 19.04
CA PHE A 176 6.43 -15.13 18.80
C PHE A 176 5.85 -16.40 19.40
N LYS A 177 5.24 -17.25 18.57
CA LYS A 177 4.94 -18.66 18.88
C LYS A 177 4.54 -19.41 17.61
N ALA A 178 5.49 -19.63 16.72
CA ALA A 178 5.36 -20.73 15.76
C ALA A 178 6.75 -21.27 15.42
N ARG A 179 6.90 -22.58 15.49
CA ARG A 179 8.11 -23.32 15.08
C ARG A 179 8.28 -23.35 13.55
N ASP A 180 7.54 -22.52 12.81
CA ASP A 180 7.46 -22.50 11.34
C ASP A 180 7.33 -21.05 10.81
N PRO A 181 8.24 -20.58 9.93
CA PRO A 181 8.19 -19.28 9.27
C PRO A 181 6.92 -19.03 8.43
N ALA A 182 6.21 -20.07 7.99
CA ALA A 182 4.96 -19.90 7.25
C ALA A 182 3.83 -19.30 8.12
N CYS A 183 3.82 -19.60 9.42
CA CYS A 183 2.78 -19.14 10.34
C CYS A 183 2.91 -17.66 10.73
N VAL A 184 4.11 -17.06 10.63
CA VAL A 184 4.30 -15.64 10.98
C VAL A 184 3.81 -14.68 9.89
N HIS A 185 3.57 -15.21 8.70
CA HIS A 185 3.03 -14.52 7.53
C HIS A 185 1.59 -14.96 7.23
N ASP A 186 0.94 -15.68 8.15
CA ASP A 186 -0.43 -16.14 7.97
C ASP A 186 -1.44 -15.09 8.44
N LEU A 187 -2.44 -14.79 7.60
CA LEU A 187 -3.44 -13.76 7.89
C LEU A 187 -4.29 -14.12 9.12
N GLU A 188 -4.59 -15.40 9.35
CA GLU A 188 -5.37 -15.80 10.53
C GLU A 188 -4.61 -15.51 11.82
N ALA A 189 -3.29 -15.72 11.84
CA ALA A 189 -2.46 -15.32 12.96
C ALA A 189 -2.53 -13.81 13.22
N TYR A 190 -2.38 -12.97 12.19
CA TYR A 190 -2.52 -11.51 12.31
C TYR A 190 -3.88 -11.10 12.89
N LEU A 191 -4.97 -11.67 12.38
CA LEU A 191 -6.33 -11.39 12.84
C LEU A 191 -6.59 -11.90 14.26
N GLY A 192 -6.06 -13.08 14.60
CA GLY A 192 -6.14 -13.67 15.93
C GLY A 192 -5.50 -12.78 16.99
N PHE A 193 -4.29 -12.28 16.73
CA PHE A 193 -3.61 -11.38 17.67
C PHE A 193 -4.29 -10.03 17.83
N LEU A 194 -4.84 -9.46 16.75
CA LEU A 194 -5.64 -8.23 16.83
C LEU A 194 -6.89 -8.39 17.68
N LYS A 195 -7.54 -9.56 17.62
CA LYS A 195 -8.69 -9.88 18.49
C LYS A 195 -8.27 -10.02 19.95
N CYS A 196 -7.15 -10.70 20.23
CA CYS A 196 -6.64 -10.87 21.59
C CYS A 196 -6.23 -9.55 22.24
N LEU A 197 -5.62 -8.61 21.50
CA LEU A 197 -5.28 -7.27 22.00
C LEU A 197 -6.48 -6.50 22.53
N LYS A 198 -7.68 -6.74 22.00
CA LYS A 198 -8.93 -6.14 22.51
C LYS A 198 -9.35 -6.76 23.84
N VAL A 199 -9.23 -8.09 23.97
CA VAL A 199 -9.59 -8.84 25.19
C VAL A 199 -8.73 -8.43 26.39
N THR A 200 -7.43 -8.19 26.20
CA THR A 200 -6.55 -7.76 27.31
C THR A 200 -6.85 -6.34 27.81
N LYS A 201 -7.48 -5.48 27.00
CA LYS A 201 -7.91 -4.14 27.44
C LYS A 201 -9.23 -4.17 28.20
N GLU A 202 -10.10 -5.13 27.94
CA GLU A 202 -11.39 -5.29 28.65
C GLU A 202 -11.25 -6.04 29.98
N ALA A 203 -10.21 -6.87 30.16
CA ALA A 203 -9.97 -7.62 31.40
C ALA A 203 -9.27 -6.82 32.53
N ASN A 204 -8.93 -5.55 32.28
CA ASN A 204 -8.21 -4.68 33.23
C ASN A 204 -9.06 -3.48 33.73
N ASN A 205 -10.40 -3.58 33.67
CA ASN A 205 -11.32 -2.61 34.28
C ASN A 205 -12.10 -3.24 35.43
#